data_AF-M1D909-F1
#
_entry.id   AF-M1D909-F1
#
_cell.length_a   1.000
_cell.length_b   1.000
_cell.length_c   1.000
_cell.angle_alpha   90.00
_cell.angle_beta   90.00
_cell.angle_gamma   90.00
#
_symmetry.space_group_name_H-M   'P 1'
#
loop_
_entity.id
_entity.type
_entity.pdbx_description
1 polymer ?
#
loop_
_entity_poly.entity_id
_entity_poly.type
_entity_poly.pdbx_seq_one_letter_code
_entity_poly.pdbx_strand_id
1 'polypeptide(L)'
;MVQADLSLPTIEIVEKCCGPQTHSHVFEFRGGVKAKDLKGGTSSKAELLSALRSTREDIKSLNEESKSLNEENKSLNDRMSTVENEMKEIMKLKELFAAQQSHVTITSSVSTEDHCLFS
;
A
#
# COMPACT_ATOMS: atom_id res chain seq x y z
N MET A 1 -6.71 -14.45 -78.56
CA MET A 1 -7.20 -15.74 -78.02
C MET A 1 -5.97 -16.58 -77.71
N VAL A 2 -5.60 -16.70 -76.44
CA VAL A 2 -4.47 -17.57 -76.04
C VAL A 2 -5.07 -18.96 -75.86
N GLN A 3 -4.79 -19.84 -76.84
CA GLN A 3 -5.11 -21.25 -76.76
C GLN A 3 -4.10 -21.89 -75.80
N ALA A 4 -4.50 -22.10 -74.56
CA ALA A 4 -3.74 -22.91 -73.63
C ALA A 4 -4.14 -24.37 -73.85
N ASP A 5 -3.22 -25.17 -74.38
CA ASP A 5 -3.39 -26.62 -74.44
C ASP A 5 -3.49 -27.16 -73.00
N LEU A 6 -4.72 -27.50 -72.59
CA LEU A 6 -5.05 -28.11 -71.30
C LEU A 6 -4.69 -29.61 -71.29
N SER A 7 -3.48 -29.99 -71.75
CA SER A 7 -3.03 -31.39 -71.75
C SER A 7 -1.88 -31.69 -70.81
N LEU A 8 -1.29 -30.67 -70.17
CA LEU A 8 -0.22 -30.89 -69.22
C LEU A 8 -0.79 -31.37 -67.88
N PRO A 9 -0.25 -32.45 -67.29
CA PRO A 9 -0.70 -32.93 -65.99
C PRO A 9 -0.53 -31.82 -64.95
N THR A 10 -1.48 -31.69 -64.03
CA THR A 10 -1.59 -30.58 -63.05
C THR A 10 -0.28 -30.28 -62.32
N ILE A 11 0.56 -31.29 -62.13
CA ILE A 11 1.89 -31.17 -61.50
C ILE A 11 2.87 -30.29 -62.29
N GLU A 12 2.84 -30.34 -63.62
CA GLU A 12 3.74 -29.60 -64.51
C GLU A 12 3.34 -28.11 -64.60
N ILE A 13 2.04 -27.82 -64.46
CA ILE A 13 1.51 -26.45 -64.37
C ILE A 13 1.94 -25.80 -63.05
N VAL A 14 1.85 -26.55 -61.94
CA VAL A 14 2.27 -26.06 -60.62
C VAL A 14 3.77 -25.78 -60.59
N GLU A 15 4.60 -26.64 -61.18
CA GLU A 15 6.05 -26.44 -61.25
C GLU A 15 6.44 -25.21 -62.10
N LYS A 16 5.75 -24.97 -63.23
CA LYS A 16 5.99 -23.76 -64.04
C LYS A 16 5.54 -22.47 -63.37
N CYS A 17 4.46 -22.49 -62.57
CA CYS A 17 3.97 -21.30 -61.89
C CYS A 17 4.72 -21.00 -60.57
N CYS A 18 5.14 -22.04 -59.85
CA CYS A 18 5.71 -21.89 -58.50
C CYS A 18 7.23 -22.09 -58.44
N GLY A 19 7.86 -22.44 -59.57
CA GLY A 19 9.29 -22.76 -59.62
C GLY A 19 9.62 -24.10 -58.97
N PRO A 20 10.89 -24.56 -59.04
CA PRO A 20 11.31 -25.80 -58.39
C PRO A 20 10.99 -25.72 -56.90
N GLN A 21 10.07 -26.57 -56.43
CA GLN A 21 9.68 -26.63 -55.02
C GLN A 21 10.82 -27.30 -54.24
N THR A 22 11.90 -26.56 -54.00
CA THR A 22 12.92 -26.97 -53.04
C THR A 22 12.22 -27.01 -51.69
N HIS A 23 12.08 -28.21 -51.13
CA HIS A 23 11.45 -28.47 -49.84
C HIS A 23 12.33 -27.95 -48.67
N SER A 24 12.84 -26.72 -48.78
CA SER A 24 13.52 -26.00 -47.71
C SER A 24 12.46 -25.37 -46.83
N HIS A 25 11.93 -26.19 -45.92
CA HIS A 25 11.21 -25.83 -44.69
C HIS A 25 10.79 -24.34 -44.61
N VAL A 26 9.71 -23.98 -45.30
CA VAL A 26 9.12 -22.65 -45.16
C VAL A 26 8.33 -22.65 -43.86
N PHE A 27 8.94 -22.14 -42.79
CA PHE A 27 8.19 -21.79 -41.58
C PHE A 27 7.50 -20.46 -41.81
N GLU A 28 6.25 -20.49 -42.26
CA GLU A 28 5.43 -19.28 -42.37
C GLU A 28 5.07 -18.76 -40.98
N PHE A 29 5.89 -17.86 -40.44
CA PHE A 29 5.50 -17.08 -39.26
C PHE A 29 4.74 -15.83 -39.71
N ARG A 30 3.45 -16.01 -40.01
CA ARG A 30 2.53 -14.91 -40.34
C ARG A 30 2.14 -14.18 -39.04
N GLY A 31 2.92 -13.16 -38.68
CA GLY A 31 2.58 -12.19 -37.62
C GLY A 31 3.47 -12.20 -36.38
N GLY A 32 4.77 -12.36 -36.54
CA GLY A 32 5.71 -12.46 -35.42
C GLY A 32 6.20 -11.14 -34.85
N VAL A 33 6.17 -11.04 -33.51
CA VAL A 33 7.01 -10.13 -32.71
C VAL A 33 8.44 -10.26 -33.22
N LYS A 34 9.01 -9.18 -33.77
CA LYS A 34 10.35 -9.22 -34.37
C LYS A 34 11.37 -9.34 -33.24
N ALA A 35 12.52 -9.96 -33.47
CA ALA A 35 13.57 -10.08 -32.44
C ALA A 35 13.99 -8.72 -31.84
N LYS A 36 13.86 -7.63 -32.63
CA LYS A 36 14.07 -6.25 -32.19
C LYS A 36 13.01 -5.72 -31.22
N ASP A 37 11.81 -6.30 -31.22
CA ASP A 37 10.71 -6.00 -30.31
C ASP A 37 10.87 -6.76 -28.99
N LEU A 38 11.73 -7.79 -28.94
CA LEU A 38 12.08 -8.56 -27.72
C LEU A 38 13.31 -7.99 -27.00
N LYS A 39 13.60 -6.70 -27.14
CA LYS A 39 14.68 -6.05 -26.39
C LYS A 39 14.24 -5.69 -24.96
N GLY A 40 13.71 -6.67 -24.24
CA GLY A 40 13.55 -6.62 -22.79
C GLY A 40 14.82 -7.19 -22.15
N GLY A 41 15.39 -6.51 -21.16
CA GLY A 41 16.59 -6.97 -20.46
C GLY A 41 16.40 -8.40 -19.98
N THR A 42 17.16 -9.33 -20.54
CA THR A 42 17.11 -10.74 -20.14
C THR A 42 17.85 -10.86 -18.82
N SER A 43 17.17 -10.62 -17.70
CA SER A 43 17.69 -11.03 -16.41
C SER A 43 17.89 -12.53 -16.42
N SER A 44 19.06 -12.98 -15.95
CA SER A 44 19.34 -14.39 -15.84
C SER A 44 18.34 -15.05 -14.88
N LYS A 45 18.00 -16.32 -15.12
CA LYS A 45 17.16 -17.11 -14.21
C LYS A 45 17.67 -17.05 -12.76
N ALA A 46 19.00 -16.99 -12.58
CA ALA A 46 19.62 -16.88 -11.26
C ALA A 46 19.35 -15.52 -10.59
N GLU A 47 19.42 -14.42 -11.34
CA GLU A 47 19.13 -13.07 -10.84
C GLU A 47 17.67 -12.93 -10.42
N LEU A 48 16.73 -13.44 -11.23
CA LEU A 48 15.31 -13.45 -10.88
C LEU A 48 15.03 -14.22 -9.59
N LEU A 49 15.68 -15.38 -9.40
CA LEU A 49 15.55 -16.17 -8.17
C LEU A 49 16.13 -15.44 -6.96
N SER A 50 17.26 -14.74 -7.11
CA SER A 50 17.85 -13.93 -6.05
C SER A 50 16.94 -12.75 -5.69
N ALA A 51 16.41 -12.02 -6.68
CA ALA A 51 15.47 -10.93 -6.46
C ALA A 51 14.21 -11.40 -5.73
N LEU A 52 13.64 -12.54 -6.14
CA LEU A 52 12.46 -13.12 -5.50
C LEU A 52 12.71 -13.46 -4.02
N ARG A 53 13.89 -14.01 -3.69
CA ARG A 53 14.27 -14.30 -2.31
C ARG A 53 14.44 -13.03 -1.48
N SER A 54 15.14 -12.04 -2.03
CA SER A 54 15.31 -10.73 -1.38
C SER A 54 13.95 -10.10 -1.06
N THR A 55 13.07 -9.99 -2.06
CA THR A 55 11.73 -9.42 -1.85
C THR A 55 10.92 -10.20 -0.82
N ARG A 56 11.05 -11.53 -0.76
CA ARG A 56 10.40 -12.34 0.27
C ARG A 56 10.93 -12.03 1.67
N GLU A 57 12.24 -11.83 1.82
CA GLU A 57 12.85 -11.44 3.09
C GLU A 57 12.41 -10.04 3.51
N ASP A 58 12.37 -9.09 2.57
CA ASP A 58 11.88 -7.73 2.82
C ASP A 58 10.41 -7.74 3.29
N ILE A 59 9.54 -8.49 2.60
CA ILE A 59 8.13 -8.65 2.99
C ILE A 59 8.01 -9.23 4.40
N LYS A 60 8.84 -10.23 4.73
CA LYS A 60 8.85 -10.81 6.08
C LYS A 60 9.27 -9.78 7.12
N SER A 61 10.32 -9.02 6.86
CA SER A 61 10.81 -7.97 7.77
C SER A 61 9.74 -6.90 8.00
N LEU A 62 9.13 -6.40 6.92
CA LEU A 62 8.06 -5.40 6.99
C LEU A 62 6.84 -5.89 7.79
N ASN A 63 6.52 -7.17 7.68
CA ASN A 63 5.41 -7.75 8.44
C ASN A 63 5.70 -7.82 9.94
N GLU A 64 6.92 -8.18 10.34
CA GLU A 64 7.32 -8.16 11.75
C GLU A 64 7.37 -6.74 12.32
N GLU A 65 7.87 -5.77 11.55
CA GLU A 65 7.85 -4.35 11.93
C GLU A 65 6.42 -3.84 12.11
N SER A 66 5.53 -4.15 11.16
CA SER A 66 4.11 -3.78 11.24
C SER A 66 3.44 -4.34 12.49
N LYS A 67 3.77 -5.58 12.86
CA LYS A 67 3.28 -6.20 14.09
C LYS A 67 3.80 -5.48 15.33
N SER A 68 5.09 -5.14 15.37
CA SER A 68 5.69 -4.39 16.48
C SER A 68 5.02 -3.02 16.66
N LEU A 69 4.85 -2.27 15.57
CA LEU A 69 4.19 -0.96 15.59
C LEU A 69 2.73 -1.05 16.03
N ASN A 70 2.03 -2.13 15.67
CA ASN A 70 0.66 -2.35 16.13
C ASN A 70 0.58 -2.55 17.65
N GLU A 71 1.50 -3.32 18.24
CA GLU A 71 1.56 -3.49 19.70
C GLU A 71 1.93 -2.18 20.40
N GLU A 72 2.85 -1.39 19.84
CA GLU A 72 3.21 -0.07 20.37
C GLU A 72 2.01 0.89 20.34
N ASN A 73 1.28 0.94 19.23
CA ASN A 73 0.07 1.76 19.11
C ASN A 73 -1.00 1.36 20.13
N LYS A 74 -1.19 0.07 20.37
CA LYS A 74 -2.11 -0.42 21.40
C LYS A 74 -1.69 0.05 22.79
N SER A 75 -0.41 -0.13 23.13
CA SER A 75 0.16 0.35 24.41
C SER A 75 0.02 1.87 24.58
N LEU A 76 0.28 2.63 23.52
CA LEU A 76 0.11 4.08 23.54
C LEU A 76 -1.35 4.49 23.75
N ASN A 77 -2.29 3.80 23.10
CA ASN A 77 -3.72 4.03 23.27
C ASN A 77 -4.17 3.75 24.70
N ASP A 78 -3.70 2.67 25.32
CA ASP A 78 -4.01 2.33 26.71
C ASP A 78 -3.48 3.39 27.69
N ARG A 79 -2.26 3.88 27.45
CA ARG A 79 -1.67 4.98 28.23
C ARG A 79 -2.46 6.28 28.05
N MET A 80 -2.89 6.59 26.83
CA MET A 80 -3.68 7.79 26.54
C MET A 80 -5.03 7.74 27.25
N SER A 81 -5.72 6.59 27.23
CA SER A 81 -6.96 6.38 27.98
C SER A 81 -6.78 6.59 29.49
N THR A 82 -5.65 6.12 30.03
CA THR A 82 -5.31 6.33 31.46
C THR A 82 -5.17 7.82 31.78
N VAL A 83 -4.40 8.56 30.97
CA VAL A 83 -4.20 10.01 31.15
C VAL A 83 -5.52 10.78 31.02
N GLU A 84 -6.37 10.43 30.06
CA GLU A 84 -7.70 11.05 29.92
C GLU A 84 -8.57 10.84 31.16
N ASN A 85 -8.51 9.65 31.76
CA ASN A 85 -9.24 9.37 32.99
C ASN A 85 -8.72 10.20 34.17
N GLU A 86 -7.40 10.26 34.37
CA GLU A 86 -6.78 11.08 35.41
C GLU A 86 -7.13 12.57 35.24
N MET A 87 -7.12 13.06 34.00
CA MET A 87 -7.46 14.46 33.70
C MET A 87 -8.93 14.77 34.03
N LYS A 88 -9.86 13.83 33.80
CA LYS A 88 -11.26 13.98 34.23
C LYS A 88 -11.39 14.06 35.75
N GLU A 89 -10.66 13.25 36.49
CA GLU A 89 -10.67 13.30 37.96
C GLU A 89 -10.07 14.61 38.49
N ILE A 90 -8.97 15.08 37.92
CA ILE A 90 -8.37 16.39 38.25
C ILE A 90 -9.35 17.52 37.96
N MET A 91 -10.10 17.44 36.85
CA MET A 91 -11.09 18.46 36.48
C MET A 91 -12.24 18.52 37.49
N LYS A 92 -12.77 17.36 37.92
CA LYS A 92 -13.79 17.29 38.98
C LYS A 92 -13.27 17.87 40.30
N LEU A 93 -12.03 17.53 40.67
CA LEU A 93 -11.42 18.04 41.89
C LEU A 93 -11.24 19.56 41.85
N LYS A 94 -10.80 20.08 40.70
CA LYS A 94 -10.68 21.53 40.47
C LYS A 94 -12.02 22.25 40.58
N GLU A 95 -13.08 21.66 40.04
CA GLU A 95 -14.44 22.20 40.13
C GLU A 95 -14.94 22.25 41.58
N LEU A 96 -14.72 21.18 42.36
CA LEU A 96 -15.02 21.15 43.79
C LEU A 96 -14.26 22.25 44.55
N PHE A 97 -12.96 22.43 44.26
CA PHE A 97 -12.17 23.46 44.90
C PHE A 97 -12.65 24.88 44.55
N ALA A 98 -12.99 25.13 43.29
CA ALA A 98 -13.56 26.40 42.85
C ALA A 98 -14.89 26.70 43.55
N ALA A 99 -15.76 25.69 43.71
CA ALA A 99 -17.02 25.83 44.44
C ALA A 99 -16.81 26.12 45.94
N GLN A 100 -15.80 25.49 46.58
CA GLN A 100 -15.45 25.76 47.98
C GLN A 100 -14.85 27.16 48.18
N GLN A 101 -14.02 27.65 47.25
CA GLN A 101 -13.42 28.98 47.33
C GLN A 101 -14.50 30.08 47.33
N SER A 102 -15.60 29.90 46.58
CA SER A 102 -16.77 30.77 46.64
C SER A 102 -17.43 30.82 48.02
N HIS A 103 -17.43 29.73 48.77
CA HIS A 103 -18.08 29.66 50.09
C HIS A 103 -17.21 30.28 51.20
N VAL A 104 -15.88 30.13 51.13
CA VAL A 104 -14.94 30.68 52.14
C VAL A 104 -14.84 32.20 52.07
N THR A 105 -14.96 32.80 50.88
CA THR A 105 -14.99 34.27 50.73
C THR A 105 -16.23 34.89 51.41
N ILE A 106 -17.34 34.17 51.49
CA ILE A 106 -18.60 34.67 52.11
C ILE A 106 -18.54 34.62 53.64
N THR A 107 -17.82 33.67 54.24
CA THR A 107 -17.75 33.54 55.71
C THR A 107 -16.68 34.42 56.37
N SER A 108 -15.72 34.96 55.59
CA SER A 108 -14.67 35.86 56.10
C SER A 108 -15.12 37.32 56.24
N SER A 109 -16.16 37.74 55.51
CA SER A 109 -16.66 39.13 55.55
C SER A 109 -17.71 39.39 56.64
N VAL A 110 -18.04 38.40 57.49
CA VAL A 110 -18.99 38.56 58.60
C VAL A 110 -18.25 38.39 59.92
N SER A 111 -17.42 39.37 60.29
CA SER A 111 -17.06 39.66 61.69
C SER A 111 -16.10 40.86 61.78
N THR A 112 -16.60 42.08 61.64
CA THR A 112 -16.16 43.26 62.42
C THR A 112 -17.05 44.44 62.07
N GLU A 113 -18.22 44.52 62.69
CA GLU A 113 -19.01 45.77 62.78
C GLU A 113 -20.18 45.50 63.72
N ASP A 114 -19.94 45.57 65.03
CA ASP A 114 -21.00 45.75 66.05
C ASP A 114 -20.40 46.09 67.43
N HIS A 115 -19.43 47.01 67.48
CA HIS A 115 -18.94 47.53 68.75
C HIS A 115 -18.49 48.99 68.65
N CYS A 116 -19.41 49.89 68.29
CA CYS A 116 -19.19 51.33 68.46
C CYS A 116 -20.50 52.15 68.48
N LEU A 117 -21.46 51.77 69.34
CA LEU A 117 -22.61 52.64 69.68
C LEU A 117 -23.04 52.34 71.11
N PHE A 118 -22.26 52.78 72.11
CA PHE A 118 -22.75 53.21 73.44
C PHE A 118 -21.56 53.69 74.27
N SER A 119 -21.35 55.00 74.31
CA SER A 119 -20.98 55.83 75.48
C SER A 119 -20.51 57.21 75.04
#